data_AF-G5AUH1-F1
#
_entry.id   AF-G5AUH1-F1
#
_cell.length_a   1.000
_cell.length_b   1.000
_cell.length_c   1.000
_cell.angle_alpha   90.00
_cell.angle_beta   90.00
_cell.angle_gamma   90.00
#
_symmetry.space_group_name_H-M   'P 1'
#
loop_
_entity.id
_entity.type
_entity.pdbx_description
1 polymer ?
#
loop_
_entity_poly.entity_id
_entity_poly.type
_entity_poly.pdbx_seq_one_letter_code
_entity_poly.pdbx_strand_id
1 'polypeptide(L)'
;MLLLELNAPEHVLETINFQTLTAFCNTFHILRPTKAPGFVYAWLELISHRIFIARMLAHTPQQKVSNEPGNRYNLQLINALVLYVGTQAIAHIHNKGSTPSMSTITHSAHMDIFQNLAVDLDTEGRYLFLNAIANQLRYPNSHTHYFSCTMLYLFAEANTEAIQEQITRVLLERLIVNRPHPWGLLITFIELIKNPAFKFWNHEFVHCAPEIEKLFQSVAQCCMGQKQAQQVMEGTGAS
;
A
#
# COMPACT_ATOMS: atom_id res chain seq x y z
N MET A 1 -5.41 34.77 -10.97
CA MET A 1 -5.39 35.60 -12.20
C MET A 1 -4.06 35.49 -12.92
N LEU A 2 -2.92 35.86 -12.34
CA LEU A 2 -1.61 35.79 -13.02
C LEU A 2 -1.25 34.40 -13.59
N LEU A 3 -1.54 33.31 -12.86
CA LEU A 3 -1.30 31.95 -13.36
C LEU A 3 -2.09 31.67 -14.65
N LEU A 4 -3.31 32.21 -14.78
CA LEU A 4 -4.15 31.98 -15.96
C LEU A 4 -3.64 32.75 -17.17
N GLU A 5 -3.26 34.01 -16.96
CA GLU A 5 -2.70 34.87 -18.01
C GLU A 5 -1.40 34.28 -18.57
N LEU A 6 -0.50 33.83 -17.70
CA LEU A 6 0.77 33.23 -18.13
C LEU A 6 0.64 31.80 -18.67
N ASN A 7 -0.57 31.22 -18.66
CA ASN A 7 -0.89 29.93 -19.29
C ASN A 7 -1.78 30.08 -20.53
N ALA A 8 -1.96 31.30 -21.05
CA ALA A 8 -2.64 31.54 -22.32
C ALA A 8 -1.94 30.80 -23.48
N PRO A 9 -2.69 30.33 -24.49
CA PRO A 9 -2.15 29.55 -25.62
C PRO A 9 -1.41 30.46 -26.62
N GLU A 10 -0.32 31.06 -26.17
CA GLU A 10 0.56 31.90 -26.97
C GLU A 10 1.93 31.24 -27.10
N HIS A 11 2.49 31.21 -28.31
CA HIS A 11 3.76 30.54 -28.61
C HIS A 11 4.91 31.00 -27.69
N VAL A 12 4.97 32.30 -27.35
CA VAL A 12 5.99 32.83 -26.43
C VAL A 12 5.80 32.27 -25.01
N LEU A 13 4.57 32.27 -24.51
CA LEU A 13 4.25 31.76 -23.17
C LEU A 13 4.44 30.26 -23.05
N GLU A 14 4.23 29.51 -24.14
CA GLU A 14 4.53 28.07 -24.18
C GLU A 14 6.02 27.78 -24.00
N THR A 15 6.91 28.58 -24.62
CA THR A 15 8.36 28.38 -24.49
C THR A 15 8.90 28.62 -23.07
N ILE A 16 8.23 29.49 -22.28
CA ILE A 16 8.61 29.79 -20.89
C ILE A 16 7.67 29.15 -19.85
N ASN A 17 6.76 28.28 -20.30
CA ASN A 17 5.71 27.73 -19.45
C ASN A 17 6.30 26.94 -18.27
N PHE A 18 7.35 26.15 -18.52
CA PHE A 18 8.01 25.36 -17.48
C PHE A 18 8.68 26.23 -16.39
N GLN A 19 9.38 27.29 -16.78
CA GLN A 19 10.01 28.23 -15.84
C GLN A 19 8.95 28.99 -15.05
N THR A 20 7.85 29.36 -15.71
CA THR A 20 6.69 29.99 -15.07
C THR A 20 6.08 29.07 -14.01
N LEU A 21 5.80 27.81 -14.35
CA LEU A 21 5.29 26.81 -13.40
C LEU A 21 6.27 26.57 -12.25
N THR A 22 7.58 26.54 -12.53
CA THR A 22 8.62 26.42 -11.50
C THR A 22 8.60 27.59 -10.53
N ALA A 23 8.43 28.82 -11.02
CA ALA A 23 8.31 30.02 -10.18
C ALA A 23 7.07 29.99 -9.29
N PHE A 24 5.92 29.55 -9.82
CA PHE A 24 4.71 29.32 -9.02
C PHE A 24 4.92 28.20 -7.98
N CYS A 25 5.56 27.09 -8.34
CA CYS A 25 5.88 26.01 -7.41
C CYS A 25 6.75 26.47 -6.26
N ASN A 26 7.82 27.22 -6.54
CA ASN A 26 8.70 27.77 -5.52
C ASN A 26 7.94 28.73 -4.60
N THR A 27 7.08 29.58 -5.16
CA THR A 27 6.23 30.49 -4.40
C THR A 27 5.27 29.73 -3.48
N PHE A 28 4.58 28.71 -3.98
CA PHE A 28 3.67 27.86 -3.18
C PHE A 28 4.43 27.05 -2.13
N HIS A 29 5.67 26.63 -2.42
CA HIS A 29 6.52 25.94 -1.45
C HIS A 29 6.94 26.87 -0.29
N ILE A 30 7.28 28.13 -0.59
CA ILE A 30 7.58 29.16 0.41
C ILE A 30 6.34 29.45 1.27
N LEU A 31 5.17 29.55 0.64
CA LEU A 31 3.87 29.81 1.28
C LEU A 31 3.18 28.55 1.82
N ARG A 32 3.91 27.45 2.04
CA ARG A 32 3.37 26.21 2.59
C ARG A 32 2.61 26.45 3.91
N PRO A 33 1.61 25.63 4.25
CA PRO A 33 0.81 25.82 5.47
C PRO A 33 1.63 25.91 6.77
N THR A 34 2.79 25.23 6.84
CA THR A 34 3.69 25.30 8.00
C THR A 34 4.45 26.63 8.13
N LYS A 35 4.45 27.48 7.09
CA LYS A 35 5.07 28.81 7.07
C LYS A 35 4.03 29.93 7.03
N ALA A 36 2.87 29.72 6.41
CA ALA A 36 1.77 30.68 6.35
C ALA A 36 0.41 30.02 6.68
N PRO A 37 0.13 29.69 7.96
CA PRO A 37 -1.09 28.97 8.34
C PRO A 37 -2.39 29.67 7.95
N GLY A 38 -2.45 31.00 8.06
CA GLY A 38 -3.64 31.78 7.69
C GLY A 38 -3.96 31.80 6.19
N PHE A 39 -3.04 31.33 5.34
CA PHE A 39 -3.22 31.24 3.90
C PHE A 39 -3.62 29.82 3.43
N VAL A 40 -3.83 28.86 4.35
CA VAL A 40 -4.00 27.44 4.01
C VAL A 40 -5.17 27.15 3.05
N TYR A 41 -6.31 27.82 3.20
CA TYR A 41 -7.47 27.62 2.34
C TYR A 41 -7.18 28.10 0.90
N ALA A 42 -6.68 29.33 0.75
CA ALA A 42 -6.30 29.87 -0.55
C ALA A 42 -5.12 29.11 -1.18
N TRP A 43 -4.15 28.68 -0.37
CA TRP A 43 -3.06 27.83 -0.82
C TRP A 43 -3.58 26.52 -1.39
N LEU A 44 -4.53 25.86 -0.70
CA LEU A 44 -5.16 24.62 -1.16
C LEU A 44 -5.94 24.84 -2.46
N GLU A 45 -6.69 25.93 -2.59
CA GLU A 45 -7.37 26.31 -3.83
C GLU A 45 -6.37 26.50 -5.00
N LEU A 46 -5.21 27.10 -4.74
CA LEU A 46 -4.18 27.33 -5.75
C LEU A 46 -3.47 26.04 -6.19
N ILE A 47 -3.05 25.18 -5.24
CA ILE A 47 -2.37 23.92 -5.58
C ILE A 47 -3.31 22.87 -6.17
N SER A 48 -4.60 22.94 -5.85
CA SER A 48 -5.63 22.04 -6.40
C SER A 48 -6.29 22.57 -7.67
N HIS A 49 -5.94 23.78 -8.10
CA HIS A 49 -6.54 24.42 -9.27
C HIS A 49 -6.35 23.57 -10.53
N ARG A 50 -7.44 23.28 -11.25
CA ARG A 50 -7.47 22.35 -12.40
C ARG A 50 -6.39 22.61 -13.45
N ILE A 51 -6.09 23.88 -13.76
CA ILE A 51 -5.06 24.26 -14.75
C ILE A 51 -3.67 24.00 -14.19
N PHE A 52 -3.46 24.25 -12.89
CA PHE A 52 -2.18 24.02 -12.24
C PHE A 52 -1.87 22.52 -12.18
N ILE A 53 -2.82 21.70 -11.73
CA ILE A 53 -2.70 20.23 -11.72
C ILE A 53 -2.42 19.69 -13.13
N ALA A 54 -3.22 20.09 -14.12
CA ALA A 54 -3.10 19.59 -15.49
C ALA A 54 -1.72 19.90 -16.09
N ARG A 55 -1.19 21.10 -15.87
CA ARG A 55 0.13 21.52 -16.36
C ARG A 55 1.27 20.82 -15.61
N MET A 56 1.17 20.67 -14.29
CA MET A 56 2.20 20.03 -13.47
C MET A 56 2.31 18.52 -13.71
N LEU A 57 1.18 17.80 -13.73
CA LEU A 57 1.17 16.33 -13.81
C LEU A 57 1.35 15.79 -15.25
N ALA A 58 0.95 16.54 -16.28
CA ALA A 58 1.05 16.06 -17.66
C ALA A 58 2.42 16.33 -18.33
N HIS A 59 3.25 17.24 -17.79
CA HIS A 59 4.44 17.76 -18.51
C HIS A 59 5.75 17.84 -17.70
N THR A 60 5.92 17.09 -16.60
CA THR A 60 7.16 17.17 -15.82
C THR A 60 7.76 15.80 -15.49
N PRO A 61 9.02 15.52 -15.87
CA PRO A 61 9.73 14.34 -15.40
C PRO A 61 10.37 14.57 -14.02
N GLN A 62 10.34 13.50 -13.21
CA GLN A 62 11.17 13.20 -12.03
C GLN A 62 10.85 13.95 -10.70
N GLN A 63 10.27 13.19 -9.77
CA GLN A 63 10.04 13.56 -8.37
C GLN A 63 11.27 13.23 -7.50
N LYS A 64 11.71 14.17 -6.67
CA LYS A 64 12.74 13.97 -5.63
C LYS A 64 12.11 13.86 -4.24
N VAL A 65 12.58 12.89 -3.47
CA VAL A 65 12.12 12.55 -2.11
C VAL A 65 12.75 13.48 -1.07
N SER A 66 11.98 13.88 -0.05
CA SER A 66 12.41 14.72 1.08
C SER A 66 12.48 13.89 2.37
N ASN A 67 13.49 14.16 3.21
CA ASN A 67 13.71 13.51 4.51
C ASN A 67 13.37 14.49 5.64
N GLU A 68 12.52 14.08 6.58
CA GLU A 68 12.23 14.78 7.85
C GLU A 68 12.50 13.79 9.01
N PRO A 69 13.12 14.22 10.13
CA PRO A 69 13.38 13.36 11.27
C PRO A 69 12.18 13.31 12.22
N GLY A 70 11.73 12.11 12.58
CA GLY A 70 10.71 11.95 13.63
C GLY A 70 10.01 10.60 13.63
N ASN A 71 10.71 9.54 14.07
CA ASN A 71 10.13 8.36 14.72
C ASN A 71 11.22 7.39 15.17
N ARG A 72 10.90 6.49 16.11
CA ARG A 72 11.79 5.41 16.60
C ARG A 72 12.34 4.54 15.46
N TYR A 73 11.56 4.41 14.39
CA TYR A 73 11.95 3.77 13.14
C TYR A 73 11.99 4.76 11.98
N ASN A 74 12.97 4.60 11.09
CA ASN A 74 13.04 5.33 9.83
C ASN A 74 12.07 4.70 8.82
N LEU A 75 10.87 5.26 8.70
CA LEU A 75 9.82 4.76 7.81
C LEU A 75 10.27 4.74 6.34
N GLN A 76 11.00 5.77 5.88
CA GLN A 76 11.50 5.84 4.51
C GLN A 76 12.45 4.68 4.21
N LEU A 77 13.32 4.34 5.17
CA LEU A 77 14.26 3.23 5.04
C LEU A 77 13.54 1.87 5.02
N ILE A 78 12.54 1.65 5.88
CA ILE A 78 11.75 0.41 5.86
C ILE A 78 11.04 0.26 4.51
N ASN A 79 10.40 1.32 4.02
CA ASN A 79 9.74 1.31 2.72
C ASN A 79 10.71 1.02 1.57
N ALA A 80 11.89 1.66 1.58
CA ALA A 80 12.91 1.47 0.56
C ALA A 80 13.49 0.04 0.61
N LEU A 81 13.77 -0.48 1.80
CA LEU A 81 14.29 -1.84 2.01
C LEU A 81 13.31 -2.88 1.48
N VAL A 82 12.04 -2.80 1.89
CA VAL A 82 11.01 -3.78 1.48
C VAL A 82 10.83 -3.78 -0.03
N LEU A 83 10.70 -2.59 -0.63
CA LEU A 83 10.55 -2.47 -2.08
C LEU A 83 11.79 -3.00 -2.81
N TYR A 84 13.00 -2.62 -2.36
CA TYR A 84 14.24 -3.03 -3.00
C TYR A 84 14.42 -4.56 -2.94
N VAL A 85 14.28 -5.16 -1.76
CA VAL A 85 14.40 -6.63 -1.59
C VAL A 85 13.40 -7.36 -2.47
N GLY A 86 12.13 -6.90 -2.53
CA GLY A 86 11.13 -7.49 -3.41
C GLY A 86 11.48 -7.37 -4.91
N THR A 87 11.97 -6.21 -5.35
CA THR A 87 12.38 -6.04 -6.76
C THR A 87 13.57 -6.92 -7.14
N GLN A 88 14.56 -7.07 -6.25
CA GLN A 88 15.70 -7.96 -6.45
C GLN A 88 15.26 -9.42 -6.47
N ALA A 89 14.34 -9.82 -5.59
CA ALA A 89 13.79 -11.17 -5.56
C ALA A 89 13.06 -11.53 -6.86
N ILE A 90 12.22 -10.63 -7.37
CA ILE A 90 11.52 -10.82 -8.64
C ILE A 90 12.52 -10.99 -9.78
N ALA A 91 13.52 -10.11 -9.87
CA ALA A 91 14.56 -10.20 -10.89
C ALA A 91 15.34 -11.51 -10.80
N HIS A 92 15.70 -11.94 -9.59
CA HIS A 92 16.39 -13.21 -9.34
C HIS A 92 15.58 -14.43 -9.79
N ILE A 93 14.29 -14.45 -9.50
CA ILE A 93 13.38 -15.54 -9.90
C ILE A 93 13.24 -15.58 -11.43
N HIS A 94 13.10 -14.42 -12.07
CA HIS A 94 13.03 -14.32 -13.52
C HIS A 94 14.33 -14.77 -14.20
N ASN A 95 15.49 -14.44 -13.63
CA ASN A 95 16.79 -14.88 -14.13
C ASN A 95 16.98 -16.41 -14.04
N LYS A 96 16.29 -17.07 -13.10
CA LYS A 96 16.20 -18.53 -13.02
C LYS A 96 15.20 -19.14 -14.01
N GLY A 97 14.54 -18.34 -14.85
CA GLY A 97 13.53 -18.79 -15.81
C GLY A 97 12.20 -19.19 -15.17
N SER A 98 11.95 -18.81 -13.91
CA SER A 98 10.70 -19.08 -13.19
C SER A 98 9.89 -17.80 -12.98
N THR A 99 8.62 -17.95 -12.60
CA THR A 99 7.75 -16.82 -12.21
C THR A 99 7.54 -16.83 -10.69
N PRO A 100 7.35 -15.65 -10.05
CA PRO A 100 7.05 -15.58 -8.63
C PRO A 100 5.77 -16.34 -8.29
N SER A 101 5.82 -17.23 -7.31
CA SER A 101 4.73 -18.06 -6.80
C SER A 101 5.01 -18.45 -5.34
N MET A 102 4.03 -19.05 -4.64
CA MET A 102 4.22 -19.51 -3.25
C MET A 102 5.46 -20.37 -3.04
N SER A 103 5.85 -21.19 -4.00
CA SER A 103 6.97 -22.12 -3.86
C SER A 103 8.31 -21.55 -4.33
N THR A 104 8.31 -20.51 -5.16
CA THR A 104 9.53 -19.96 -5.76
C THR A 104 10.11 -18.78 -4.99
N ILE A 105 9.28 -18.10 -4.20
CA ILE A 105 9.72 -16.97 -3.36
C ILE A 105 10.39 -17.42 -2.07
N THR A 106 10.20 -18.68 -1.66
CA THR A 106 10.67 -19.24 -0.39
C THR A 106 12.13 -19.69 -0.48
N HIS A 107 12.75 -19.94 0.68
CA HIS A 107 14.13 -20.43 0.79
C HIS A 107 15.13 -19.60 -0.03
N SER A 108 15.01 -18.28 0.06
CA SER A 108 15.93 -17.34 -0.59
C SER A 108 16.34 -16.27 0.40
N ALA A 109 17.53 -15.70 0.22
CA ALA A 109 18.05 -14.63 1.07
C ALA A 109 17.07 -13.44 1.21
N HIS A 110 16.26 -13.18 0.18
CA HIS A 110 15.22 -12.16 0.20
C HIS A 110 14.11 -12.47 1.21
N MET A 111 13.70 -13.73 1.27
CA MET A 111 12.67 -14.20 2.21
C MET A 111 13.23 -14.32 3.62
N ASP A 112 14.50 -14.72 3.78
CA ASP A 112 15.17 -14.76 5.08
C ASP A 112 15.14 -13.37 5.76
N ILE A 113 15.37 -12.29 4.98
CA ILE A 113 15.24 -10.92 5.47
C ILE A 113 13.80 -10.65 5.94
N PHE A 114 12.79 -11.02 5.16
CA PHE A 114 11.39 -10.77 5.52
C PHE A 114 10.92 -11.57 6.74
N GLN A 115 11.30 -12.84 6.84
CA GLN A 115 11.00 -13.67 8.01
C GLN A 115 11.70 -13.13 9.26
N ASN A 116 12.97 -12.73 9.14
CA ASN A 116 13.71 -12.13 10.26
C ASN A 116 13.05 -10.83 10.73
N LEU A 117 12.68 -9.93 9.81
CA LEU A 117 11.97 -8.69 10.15
C LEU A 117 10.58 -8.97 10.75
N ALA A 118 9.89 -10.01 10.32
CA ALA A 118 8.60 -10.39 10.89
C ALA A 118 8.75 -10.90 12.33
N VAL A 119 9.79 -11.66 12.65
CA VAL A 119 9.96 -12.26 14.00
C VAL A 119 10.63 -11.29 14.97
N ASP A 120 11.75 -10.66 14.57
CA ASP A 120 12.63 -9.92 15.48
C ASP A 120 12.15 -8.50 15.80
N LEU A 121 11.34 -7.89 14.94
CA LEU A 121 10.80 -6.55 15.20
C LEU A 121 9.74 -6.58 16.29
N ASP A 122 9.71 -5.52 17.10
CA ASP A 122 8.61 -5.25 18.01
C ASP A 122 7.30 -4.94 17.25
N THR A 123 6.21 -4.79 17.99
CA THR A 123 4.88 -4.59 17.41
C THR A 123 4.79 -3.35 16.51
N GLU A 124 5.51 -2.27 16.86
CA GLU A 124 5.58 -1.04 16.06
C GLU A 124 6.38 -1.27 14.78
N GLY A 125 7.60 -1.82 14.87
CA GLY A 125 8.44 -2.10 13.70
C GLY A 125 7.77 -3.06 12.73
N ARG A 126 7.15 -4.13 13.24
CA ARG A 126 6.41 -5.11 12.44
C ARG A 126 5.21 -4.47 11.75
N TYR A 127 4.48 -3.59 12.43
CA TYR A 127 3.38 -2.85 11.81
C TYR A 127 3.84 -1.98 10.63
N LEU A 128 4.96 -1.25 10.78
CA LEU A 128 5.52 -0.44 9.70
C LEU A 128 6.02 -1.30 8.53
N PHE A 129 6.65 -2.42 8.83
CA PHE A 129 7.12 -3.40 7.84
C PHE A 129 5.96 -4.00 7.03
N LEU A 130 4.91 -4.49 7.69
CA LEU A 130 3.73 -5.05 7.03
C LEU A 130 3.00 -3.98 6.20
N ASN A 131 2.95 -2.73 6.67
CA ASN A 131 2.43 -1.61 5.89
C ASN A 131 3.26 -1.34 4.63
N ALA A 132 4.59 -1.47 4.71
CA ALA A 132 5.47 -1.32 3.55
C ALA A 132 5.21 -2.39 2.47
N ILE A 133 4.93 -3.64 2.88
CA ILE A 133 4.48 -4.71 1.98
C ILE A 133 3.10 -4.36 1.39
N ALA A 134 2.14 -4.01 2.24
CA ALA A 134 0.76 -3.71 1.84
C ALA A 134 0.67 -2.52 0.86
N ASN A 135 1.60 -1.57 0.92
CA ASN A 135 1.69 -0.46 -0.04
C ASN A 135 1.94 -0.93 -1.48
N GLN A 136 2.47 -2.14 -1.67
CA GLN A 136 2.73 -2.70 -3.00
C GLN A 136 1.54 -3.48 -3.57
N LEU A 137 0.51 -3.76 -2.76
CA LEU A 137 -0.71 -4.47 -3.15
C LEU A 137 -1.68 -3.54 -3.91
N ARG A 138 -1.39 -3.30 -5.19
CA ARG A 138 -2.04 -2.23 -5.99
C ARG A 138 -2.92 -2.78 -7.11
N TYR A 139 -2.58 -2.52 -8.37
CA TYR A 139 -3.22 -3.11 -9.56
C TYR A 139 -2.44 -4.36 -10.01
N PRO A 140 -2.96 -5.18 -10.95
CA PRO A 140 -2.24 -6.35 -11.46
C PRO A 140 -0.87 -5.99 -12.04
N ASN A 141 0.20 -6.40 -11.36
CA ASN A 141 1.60 -6.26 -11.80
C ASN A 141 2.49 -7.27 -11.03
N SER A 142 3.76 -7.40 -11.42
CA SER A 142 4.70 -8.35 -10.80
C SER A 142 4.94 -8.09 -9.32
N HIS A 143 5.01 -6.83 -8.90
CA HIS A 143 5.23 -6.47 -7.49
C HIS A 143 4.01 -6.85 -6.66
N THR A 144 2.80 -6.48 -7.11
CA THR A 144 1.55 -6.85 -6.45
C THR A 144 1.47 -8.36 -6.26
N HIS A 145 1.81 -9.14 -7.29
CA HIS A 145 1.81 -10.61 -7.20
C HIS A 145 2.84 -11.10 -6.18
N TYR A 146 4.10 -10.66 -6.28
CA TYR A 146 5.17 -11.06 -5.37
C TYR A 146 4.88 -10.70 -3.91
N PHE A 147 4.43 -9.48 -3.63
CA PHE A 147 4.12 -9.04 -2.27
C PHE A 147 2.81 -9.62 -1.74
N SER A 148 1.83 -9.93 -2.59
CA SER A 148 0.67 -10.74 -2.20
C SER A 148 1.13 -12.12 -1.75
N CYS A 149 2.03 -12.73 -2.52
CA CYS A 149 2.59 -14.02 -2.16
C CYS A 149 3.42 -13.96 -0.87
N THR A 150 4.23 -12.92 -0.70
CA THR A 150 5.04 -12.72 0.51
C THR A 150 4.14 -12.57 1.74
N MET A 151 3.07 -11.77 1.65
CA MET A 151 2.14 -11.55 2.77
C MET A 151 1.46 -12.85 3.21
N LEU A 152 0.96 -13.65 2.26
CA LEU A 152 0.30 -14.92 2.56
C LEU A 152 1.28 -15.96 3.10
N TYR A 153 2.51 -16.00 2.59
CA TYR A 153 3.56 -16.89 3.10
C TYR A 153 3.95 -16.54 4.54
N LEU A 154 4.14 -15.25 4.85
CA LEU A 154 4.41 -14.81 6.22
C LEU A 154 3.28 -15.14 7.19
N PHE A 155 2.02 -15.16 6.72
CA PHE A 155 0.89 -15.61 7.53
C PHE A 155 0.94 -17.12 7.79
N ALA A 156 1.21 -17.92 6.76
CA ALA A 156 1.26 -19.39 6.86
C ALA A 156 2.41 -19.91 7.73
N GLU A 157 3.59 -19.30 7.60
CA GLU A 157 4.81 -19.72 8.33
C GLU A 157 5.02 -18.97 9.65
N ALA A 158 4.02 -18.21 10.11
CA ALA A 158 4.10 -17.51 11.37
C ALA A 158 4.10 -18.49 12.55
N ASN A 159 5.15 -18.45 13.37
CA ASN A 159 5.23 -19.26 14.60
C ASN A 159 4.36 -18.72 15.75
N THR A 160 3.88 -17.46 15.64
CA THR A 160 3.11 -16.79 16.69
C THR A 160 1.86 -16.16 16.10
N GLU A 161 0.71 -16.35 16.76
CA GLU A 161 -0.56 -15.74 16.33
C GLU A 161 -0.50 -14.21 16.28
N ALA A 162 0.37 -13.56 17.07
CA ALA A 162 0.55 -12.12 17.02
C ALA A 162 0.98 -11.58 15.63
N ILE A 163 1.73 -12.37 14.84
CA ILE A 163 2.09 -11.98 13.46
C ILE A 163 0.86 -12.11 12.55
N GLN A 164 0.10 -13.21 12.70
CA GLN A 164 -1.11 -13.48 11.93
C GLN A 164 -2.20 -12.43 12.19
N GLU A 165 -2.39 -12.06 13.46
CA GLU A 165 -3.28 -10.97 13.88
C GLU A 165 -2.85 -9.64 13.25
N GLN A 166 -1.55 -9.30 13.32
CA GLN A 166 -1.07 -8.03 12.74
C GLN A 166 -1.21 -7.98 11.21
N ILE A 167 -0.94 -9.08 10.50
CA ILE A 167 -1.17 -9.16 9.04
C ILE A 167 -2.65 -8.92 8.76
N THR A 168 -3.52 -9.61 9.49
CA THR A 168 -4.97 -9.48 9.34
C THR A 168 -5.41 -8.04 9.60
N ARG A 169 -4.92 -7.42 10.66
CA ARG A 169 -5.20 -6.02 11.02
C ARG A 169 -4.78 -5.06 9.91
N VAL A 170 -3.57 -5.19 9.37
CA VAL A 170 -3.07 -4.30 8.29
C VAL A 170 -3.90 -4.43 7.01
N LEU A 171 -4.34 -5.64 6.66
CA LEU A 171 -5.22 -5.84 5.50
C LEU A 171 -6.63 -5.29 5.78
N LEU A 172 -7.18 -5.58 6.96
CA LEU A 172 -8.54 -5.22 7.33
C LEU A 172 -8.71 -3.69 7.49
N GLU A 173 -7.78 -3.01 8.18
CA GLU A 173 -7.85 -1.56 8.39
C GLU A 173 -7.87 -0.77 7.07
N ARG A 174 -7.31 -1.33 6.00
CA ARG A 174 -7.33 -0.75 4.65
C ARG A 174 -8.61 -1.08 3.86
N LEU A 175 -9.38 -2.07 4.29
CA LEU A 175 -10.63 -2.51 3.64
C LEU A 175 -11.89 -1.96 4.32
N ILE A 176 -11.83 -1.60 5.60
CA ILE A 176 -12.96 -0.97 6.32
C ILE A 176 -13.24 0.47 5.88
N VAL A 177 -12.28 1.12 5.21
CA VAL A 177 -12.41 2.50 4.73
C VAL A 177 -13.32 2.56 3.50
N ASN A 178 -13.93 3.71 3.26
CA ASN A 178 -14.70 3.97 2.05
C ASN A 178 -13.88 3.69 0.78
N ARG A 179 -14.58 3.21 -0.26
CA ARG A 179 -14.01 2.96 -1.59
C ARG A 179 -13.32 4.21 -2.16
N PRO A 180 -12.32 4.06 -3.06
CA PRO A 180 -11.89 2.82 -3.72
C PRO A 180 -10.88 1.98 -2.92
N HIS A 181 -10.94 0.65 -3.10
CA HIS A 181 -9.97 -0.30 -2.52
C HIS A 181 -8.96 -0.76 -3.57
N PRO A 182 -7.66 -0.90 -3.23
CA PRO A 182 -6.67 -1.48 -4.14
C PRO A 182 -7.01 -2.92 -4.53
N TRP A 183 -6.86 -3.26 -5.82
CA TRP A 183 -7.20 -4.60 -6.33
C TRP A 183 -6.38 -5.72 -5.66
N GLY A 184 -5.06 -5.54 -5.53
CA GLY A 184 -4.15 -6.50 -4.94
C GLY A 184 -4.47 -6.76 -3.47
N LEU A 185 -4.82 -5.70 -2.73
CA LEU A 185 -5.23 -5.79 -1.34
C LEU A 185 -6.48 -6.69 -1.18
N LEU A 186 -7.48 -6.48 -2.04
CA LEU A 186 -8.69 -7.31 -2.06
C LEU A 186 -8.34 -8.77 -2.38
N ILE A 187 -7.53 -9.02 -3.41
CA ILE A 187 -7.16 -10.39 -3.80
C ILE A 187 -6.39 -11.10 -2.69
N THR A 188 -5.39 -10.46 -2.08
CA THR A 188 -4.64 -11.03 -0.97
C THR A 188 -5.56 -11.37 0.20
N PHE A 189 -6.49 -10.48 0.54
CA PHE A 189 -7.42 -10.71 1.64
C PHE A 189 -8.44 -11.81 1.33
N ILE A 190 -8.98 -11.86 0.11
CA ILE A 190 -9.90 -12.91 -0.34
C ILE A 190 -9.21 -14.27 -0.32
N GLU A 191 -7.96 -14.36 -0.78
CA GLU A 191 -7.18 -15.60 -0.77
C GLU A 191 -6.96 -16.10 0.67
N LEU A 192 -6.63 -15.18 1.59
CA LEU A 192 -6.43 -15.49 3.00
C LEU A 192 -7.69 -16.12 3.66
N ILE A 193 -8.88 -15.58 3.38
CA ILE A 193 -10.13 -16.03 4.02
C ILE A 193 -10.79 -17.22 3.31
N LYS A 194 -10.51 -17.44 2.01
CA LYS A 194 -11.12 -18.53 1.23
C LYS A 194 -10.29 -19.79 1.20
N ASN A 195 -8.97 -19.68 1.17
CA ASN A 195 -8.12 -20.84 1.01
C ASN A 195 -8.04 -21.59 2.35
N PRO A 196 -8.57 -22.84 2.44
CA PRO A 196 -8.63 -23.58 3.69
C PRO A 196 -7.25 -23.94 4.24
N ALA A 197 -6.20 -23.87 3.42
CA ALA A 197 -4.83 -24.11 3.85
C ALA A 197 -4.38 -23.15 4.97
N PHE A 198 -4.88 -21.91 4.97
CA PHE A 198 -4.54 -20.92 6.01
C PHE A 198 -5.35 -21.07 7.29
N LYS A 199 -6.42 -21.87 7.29
CA LYS A 199 -7.31 -22.09 8.46
C LYS A 199 -7.71 -20.79 9.16
N PHE A 200 -7.90 -19.72 8.39
CA PHE A 200 -8.08 -18.36 8.91
C PHE A 200 -9.17 -18.27 9.99
N TRP A 201 -10.31 -18.89 9.75
CA TRP A 201 -11.47 -18.89 10.66
C TRP A 201 -11.28 -19.73 11.92
N ASN A 202 -10.18 -20.47 12.06
CA ASN A 202 -9.91 -21.28 13.25
C ASN A 202 -9.07 -20.55 14.30
N HIS A 203 -8.52 -19.37 13.98
CA HIS A 203 -7.69 -18.60 14.89
C HIS A 203 -8.52 -17.86 15.96
N GLU A 204 -8.00 -17.78 17.18
CA GLU A 204 -8.71 -17.18 18.32
C GLU A 204 -8.98 -15.68 18.11
N PHE A 205 -8.04 -14.95 17.49
CA PHE A 205 -8.18 -13.50 17.25
C PHE A 205 -9.34 -13.15 16.30
N VAL A 206 -9.82 -14.10 15.48
CA VAL A 206 -10.98 -13.89 14.60
C VAL A 206 -12.29 -13.89 15.40
N HIS A 207 -12.31 -14.63 16.51
CA HIS A 207 -13.47 -14.82 17.39
C HIS A 207 -13.42 -14.01 18.68
N CYS A 208 -12.42 -13.12 18.83
CA CYS A 208 -12.22 -12.38 20.07
C CYS A 208 -13.38 -11.44 20.43
N ALA A 209 -14.15 -10.97 19.43
CA ALA A 209 -15.34 -10.16 19.62
C ALA A 209 -16.35 -10.35 18.48
N PRO A 210 -17.67 -10.38 18.78
CA PRO A 210 -18.72 -10.56 17.77
C PRO A 210 -18.76 -9.42 16.73
N GLU A 211 -18.27 -8.23 17.07
CA GLU A 211 -18.14 -7.11 16.14
C GLU A 211 -17.06 -7.36 15.07
N ILE A 212 -15.95 -7.99 15.47
CA ILE A 212 -14.83 -8.32 14.57
C ILE A 212 -15.26 -9.41 13.59
N GLU A 213 -15.99 -10.42 14.08
CA GLU A 213 -16.55 -11.48 13.22
C GLU A 213 -17.53 -10.90 12.18
N LYS A 214 -18.46 -10.03 12.61
CA LYS A 214 -19.39 -9.33 11.70
C LYS A 214 -18.67 -8.45 10.68
N LEU A 215 -17.57 -7.83 11.08
CA LEU A 215 -16.75 -7.01 10.18
C LEU A 215 -16.11 -7.87 9.09
N PHE A 216 -15.53 -9.02 9.46
CA PHE A 216 -14.98 -9.98 8.49
C PHE A 216 -16.06 -10.49 7.54
N GLN A 217 -17.24 -10.84 8.05
CA GLN A 217 -18.40 -11.24 7.25
C GLN A 217 -18.84 -10.14 6.27
N SER A 218 -18.89 -8.89 6.73
CA SER A 218 -19.29 -7.74 5.90
C SER A 218 -18.30 -7.49 4.77
N VAL A 219 -17.00 -7.52 5.07
CA VAL A 219 -15.95 -7.36 4.05
C VAL A 219 -15.98 -8.53 3.07
N ALA A 220 -16.09 -9.77 3.55
CA ALA A 220 -16.22 -10.97 2.72
C ALA A 220 -17.41 -10.87 1.76
N GLN A 221 -18.58 -10.41 2.24
CA GLN A 221 -19.78 -10.26 1.42
C GLN A 221 -19.66 -9.10 0.41
N CYS A 222 -19.07 -7.96 0.81
CA CYS A 222 -18.78 -6.84 -0.08
C CYS A 222 -17.81 -7.22 -1.22
N CYS A 223 -16.88 -8.13 -0.95
CA CYS A 223 -15.84 -8.53 -1.90
C CYS A 223 -16.27 -9.71 -2.79
N MET A 224 -17.10 -10.64 -2.29
CA MET A 224 -17.36 -11.93 -2.95
C MET A 224 -18.73 -12.08 -3.62
N GLY A 225 -19.63 -11.09 -3.48
CA GLY A 225 -21.01 -11.23 -3.94
C GLY A 225 -21.80 -12.25 -3.10
N GLN A 226 -23.10 -12.03 -2.92
CA GLN A 226 -23.92 -12.68 -1.89
C GLN A 226 -23.93 -14.23 -1.93
N LYS A 227 -23.67 -14.88 -3.07
CA LYS A 227 -23.81 -16.35 -3.22
C LYS A 227 -22.58 -17.18 -2.81
N GLN A 228 -21.37 -16.61 -2.78
CA GLN A 228 -20.15 -17.37 -2.45
C GLN A 228 -19.70 -17.25 -0.99
N ALA A 229 -20.10 -16.18 -0.28
CA ALA A 229 -19.73 -15.99 1.12
C ALA A 229 -20.37 -17.04 2.05
N GLN A 230 -21.61 -17.45 1.76
CA GLN A 230 -22.38 -18.37 2.62
C GLN A 230 -21.84 -19.82 2.59
N GLN A 231 -21.35 -20.29 1.45
CA GLN A 231 -20.83 -21.66 1.30
C GLN A 231 -19.47 -21.89 1.98
N VAL A 232 -18.61 -20.87 2.06
CA VAL A 232 -17.29 -20.99 2.73
C VAL A 232 -17.45 -21.04 4.25
N MET A 233 -18.46 -20.36 4.79
CA MET A 233 -18.74 -20.31 6.22
C MET A 233 -19.51 -21.53 6.72
N GLU A 234 -20.43 -22.09 5.92
CA GLU A 234 -21.16 -23.31 6.29
C GLU A 234 -20.28 -24.58 6.20
N GLY A 235 -19.25 -24.58 5.35
CA GLY A 235 -18.35 -25.74 5.17
C GLY A 235 -17.34 -25.99 6.31
N THR A 236 -17.22 -25.07 7.26
CA THR A 236 -16.27 -25.17 8.40
C THR A 236 -16.95 -25.54 9.73
N GLY A 237 -18.28 -25.55 9.80
CA GLY A 237 -19.04 -25.95 10.99
C GLY A 237 -19.31 -27.46 11.13
N ALA A 238 -18.80 -28.28 10.21
CA ALA A 238 -18.99 -29.73 10.20
C ALA A 238 -17.66 -30.47 10.09
N SER A 239 -16.86 -30.45 11.16
CA SER A 239 -15.87 -31.48 11.52
C SER A 239 -15.48 -31.31 12.98
#